data_AF-A0A842QZW8-F1
#
_entry.id   AF-A0A842QZW8-F1
#
_cell.length_a   1.000
_cell.length_b   1.000
_cell.length_c   1.000
_cell.angle_alpha   90.00
_cell.angle_beta   90.00
_cell.angle_gamma   90.00
#
_symmetry.space_group_name_H-M   'P 1'
#
loop_
_entity.id
_entity.type
_entity.pdbx_description
1 polymer ?
#
loop_
_entity_poly.entity_id
_entity_poly.type
_entity_poly.pdbx_seq_one_letter_code
_entity_poly.pdbx_strand_id
1 'polypeptide(L)'
;MGAAKNILMGVLYAAIALISFVILPWTGLSVVKNLELNEVTINYARFNIDRILFFIQSLGIIQVGIAFGRGSSPKYSKRRALFSLAQVIGSGVYVYIIRFSGLSQIPITLENIGEITITFDNMMYMAFGIILINGLLSIFDIIISIKDQKDGTVYSLDKEFKEARAEMGSGGMYE
;
A
#
# COMPACT_ATOMS: atom_id res chain seq x y z
N MET A 1 -4.66 19.66 13.85
CA MET A 1 -4.57 18.33 14.51
C MET A 1 -3.35 18.37 15.43
N GLY A 2 -3.47 17.92 16.68
CA GLY A 2 -2.34 17.88 17.61
C GLY A 2 -1.26 16.87 17.21
N ALA A 3 -0.03 17.08 17.65
CA ALA A 3 1.12 16.24 17.33
C ALA A 3 0.89 14.76 17.71
N ALA A 4 0.31 14.49 18.88
CA ALA A 4 -0.02 13.14 19.34
C ALA A 4 -1.00 12.41 18.42
N LYS A 5 -2.03 13.11 17.91
CA LYS A 5 -3.00 12.55 16.97
C LYS A 5 -2.34 12.15 15.65
N ASN A 6 -1.40 12.96 15.16
CA ASN A 6 -0.68 12.64 13.93
C ASN A 6 0.21 11.41 14.10
N ILE A 7 0.93 11.31 15.22
CA ILE A 7 1.76 10.13 15.52
C ILE A 7 0.90 8.87 15.57
N LEU A 8 -0.24 8.91 16.27
CA LEU A 8 -1.18 7.78 16.33
C LEU A 8 -1.65 7.33 14.93
N MET A 9 -1.98 8.30 14.07
CA MET A 9 -2.33 8.00 12.67
C MET A 9 -1.16 7.39 11.90
N GLY A 10 0.07 7.86 12.15
CA GLY A 10 1.28 7.24 11.59
C GLY A 10 1.41 5.78 11.99
N VAL A 11 1.23 5.46 13.27
CA VAL A 11 1.30 4.08 13.79
C VAL A 11 0.23 3.19 13.15
N LEU A 12 -1.01 3.69 13.04
CA LEU A 12 -2.10 2.93 12.41
C LEU A 12 -1.77 2.59 10.95
N TYR A 13 -1.27 3.56 10.18
CA TYR A 13 -0.89 3.35 8.78
C TYR A 13 0.28 2.36 8.66
N ALA A 14 1.25 2.46 9.56
CA ALA A 14 2.37 1.53 9.63
C ALA A 14 1.91 0.10 9.94
N ALA A 15 0.97 -0.07 10.89
CA ALA A 15 0.43 -1.37 11.25
C ALA A 15 -0.32 -2.03 10.08
N ILE A 16 -1.17 -1.27 9.38
CA ILE A 16 -1.86 -1.75 8.18
C ILE A 16 -0.82 -2.16 7.11
N ALA A 17 0.17 -1.32 6.85
CA ALA A 17 1.22 -1.63 5.87
C ALA A 17 2.05 -2.86 6.27
N LEU A 18 2.32 -3.05 7.56
CA LEU A 18 3.07 -4.20 8.07
C LEU A 18 2.30 -5.49 7.80
N ILE A 19 0.99 -5.48 8.07
CA ILE A 19 0.13 -6.63 7.79
C ILE A 19 0.08 -6.91 6.29
N SER A 20 -0.16 -5.88 5.46
CA SER A 20 -0.37 -6.04 4.03
C SER A 20 0.89 -6.38 3.23
N PHE A 21 2.05 -5.79 3.56
CA PHE A 21 3.27 -5.92 2.76
C PHE A 21 4.32 -6.85 3.36
N VAL A 22 4.20 -7.21 4.64
CA VAL A 22 5.18 -8.09 5.30
C VAL A 22 4.52 -9.37 5.78
N ILE A 23 3.53 -9.27 6.67
CA ILE A 23 2.96 -10.45 7.34
C ILE A 23 2.21 -11.34 6.36
N LEU A 24 1.23 -10.81 5.62
CA LEU A 24 0.42 -11.61 4.68
C LEU A 24 1.27 -12.27 3.58
N PRO A 25 2.20 -11.55 2.90
CA PRO A 25 3.05 -12.18 1.89
C PRO A 25 4.00 -13.22 2.49
N TRP A 26 4.58 -12.96 3.66
CA TRP A 26 5.49 -13.89 4.33
C TRP A 26 4.77 -15.16 4.76
N THR A 27 3.58 -15.05 5.37
CA THR A 27 2.79 -16.22 5.77
C THR A 27 2.36 -17.01 4.56
N GLY A 28 1.81 -16.36 3.52
CA GLY A 28 1.39 -17.02 2.29
C GLY A 28 2.52 -17.81 1.63
N LEU A 29 3.71 -17.22 1.48
CA LEU A 29 4.86 -17.89 0.90
C LEU A 29 5.48 -18.96 1.81
N SER A 30 5.42 -18.79 3.12
CA SER A 30 5.87 -19.81 4.08
C SER A 30 4.96 -21.03 4.06
N VAL A 31 3.65 -20.84 3.93
CA VAL A 31 2.70 -21.95 3.73
C VAL A 31 3.00 -22.68 2.43
N VAL A 32 3.22 -21.95 1.33
CA VAL A 32 3.63 -22.54 0.05
C VAL A 32 4.94 -23.30 0.18
N LYS A 33 5.96 -22.74 0.82
CA LYS A 33 7.26 -23.41 1.00
C LYS A 33 7.17 -24.77 1.72
N ASN A 34 6.25 -24.89 2.68
CA ASN A 34 6.12 -26.08 3.53
C ASN A 34 4.95 -26.98 3.13
N LEU A 35 4.32 -26.73 1.97
CA LEU A 35 3.25 -27.58 1.46
C LEU A 35 3.85 -28.88 0.92
N GLU A 36 3.93 -29.89 1.77
CA GLU A 36 4.13 -31.29 1.38
C GLU A 36 2.74 -31.93 1.26
N LEU A 37 2.21 -31.97 0.04
CA LEU A 37 0.99 -32.72 -0.26
C LEU A 37 1.41 -34.15 -0.60
N ASN A 38 0.94 -35.13 0.18
CA ASN A 38 1.14 -36.55 -0.12
C ASN A 38 0.78 -36.81 -1.59
N GLU A 39 1.70 -37.39 -2.37
CA GLU A 39 1.59 -37.70 -3.81
C GLU A 39 1.65 -36.52 -4.80
N VAL A 40 1.85 -35.27 -4.34
CA VAL A 40 2.05 -34.10 -5.22
C VAL A 40 3.44 -33.52 -5.02
N THR A 41 4.32 -33.77 -5.98
CA THR A 41 5.65 -33.13 -5.98
C THR A 41 5.50 -31.72 -6.56
N ILE A 42 5.38 -30.73 -5.68
CA ILE A 42 5.44 -29.33 -6.13
C ILE A 42 6.89 -29.02 -6.47
N ASN A 43 7.16 -28.85 -7.76
CA ASN A 43 8.52 -28.68 -8.26
C ASN A 43 9.01 -27.24 -8.03
N TYR A 44 9.38 -26.93 -6.79
CA TYR A 44 9.96 -25.63 -6.41
C TYR A 44 11.39 -25.44 -6.93
N ALA A 45 11.99 -26.42 -7.63
CA ALA A 45 13.40 -26.44 -8.02
C ALA A 45 13.85 -25.23 -8.88
N ARG A 46 12.93 -24.45 -9.43
CA ARG A 46 13.21 -23.19 -10.16
C ARG A 46 13.06 -21.90 -9.32
N PHE A 47 12.56 -21.99 -8.10
CA PHE A 47 12.24 -20.86 -7.24
C PHE A 47 13.15 -20.79 -6.02
N ASN A 48 14.01 -19.78 -5.98
CA ASN A 48 14.71 -19.42 -4.76
C ASN A 48 13.74 -18.66 -3.83
N ILE A 49 12.76 -19.37 -3.26
CA ILE A 49 11.70 -18.80 -2.40
C ILE A 49 12.31 -17.96 -1.27
N ASP A 50 13.46 -18.38 -0.73
CA ASP A 50 14.16 -17.65 0.32
C ASP A 50 14.66 -16.28 -0.15
N ARG A 51 15.19 -16.19 -1.37
CA ARG A 51 15.56 -14.90 -1.98
C ARG A 51 14.32 -14.01 -2.18
N ILE A 52 13.19 -14.59 -2.55
CA ILE A 52 11.95 -13.84 -2.80
C ILE A 52 11.37 -13.31 -1.49
N LEU A 53 11.32 -14.16 -0.47
CA LEU A 53 10.96 -13.79 0.90
C LEU A 53 11.83 -12.64 1.42
N PHE A 54 13.15 -12.69 1.18
CA PHE A 54 14.06 -11.61 1.56
C PHE A 54 13.70 -10.27 0.91
N PHE A 55 13.46 -10.25 -0.41
CA PHE A 55 13.09 -9.02 -1.11
C PHE A 55 11.71 -8.49 -0.68
N ILE A 56 10.74 -9.38 -0.50
CA ILE A 56 9.40 -9.04 -0.02
C ILE A 56 9.45 -8.42 1.37
N GLN A 57 10.17 -9.02 2.31
CA GLN A 57 10.35 -8.47 3.66
C GLN A 57 11.06 -7.12 3.62
N SER A 58 12.17 -7.02 2.89
CA SER A 58 12.98 -5.80 2.81
C SER A 58 12.18 -4.63 2.24
N LEU A 59 11.51 -4.83 1.10
CA LEU A 59 10.66 -3.81 0.50
C LEU A 59 9.40 -3.54 1.33
N GLY A 60 8.83 -4.56 1.97
CA GLY A 60 7.68 -4.41 2.84
C GLY A 60 7.98 -3.54 4.06
N ILE A 61 9.16 -3.69 4.69
CA ILE A 61 9.60 -2.82 5.79
C ILE A 61 9.78 -1.38 5.31
N ILE A 62 10.32 -1.18 4.11
CA ILE A 62 10.42 0.17 3.51
C ILE A 62 9.01 0.77 3.33
N GLN A 63 8.04 -0.02 2.85
CA GLN A 63 6.65 0.43 2.74
C GLN A 63 6.03 0.82 4.07
N VAL A 64 6.34 0.09 5.15
CA VAL A 64 5.89 0.42 6.51
C VAL A 64 6.41 1.80 6.95
N GLY A 65 7.71 2.06 6.72
CA GLY A 65 8.31 3.36 7.04
C GLY A 65 7.68 4.52 6.25
N ILE A 66 7.44 4.30 4.95
CA ILE A 66 6.78 5.29 4.09
C ILE A 66 5.32 5.53 4.54
N ALA A 67 4.58 4.47 4.88
CA ALA A 67 3.21 4.55 5.37
C ALA A 67 3.12 5.30 6.70
N PHE A 68 4.05 5.05 7.63
CA PHE A 68 4.18 5.85 8.85
C PHE A 68 4.41 7.32 8.55
N GLY A 69 5.35 7.62 7.64
CA GLY A 69 5.66 8.99 7.19
C GLY A 69 4.43 9.70 6.62
N ARG A 70 3.63 9.00 5.80
CA ARG A 70 2.38 9.51 5.24
C ARG A 70 1.32 9.77 6.31
N GLY A 71 1.07 8.79 7.18
CA GLY A 71 0.03 8.86 8.23
C GLY A 71 0.34 9.90 9.30
N SER A 72 1.63 10.08 9.63
CA SER A 72 2.09 11.09 10.60
C SER A 72 2.14 12.52 10.05
N SER A 73 1.94 12.70 8.74
CA SER A 73 2.00 14.00 8.10
C SER A 73 0.63 14.70 8.09
N PRO A 74 0.56 16.03 8.29
CA PRO A 74 -0.69 16.78 8.18
C PRO A 74 -1.36 16.57 6.82
N LYS A 75 -2.70 16.55 6.82
CA LYS A 75 -3.57 16.13 5.68
C LYS A 75 -3.27 16.85 4.35
N TYR A 76 -2.81 18.10 4.41
CA TYR A 76 -2.52 18.94 3.22
C TYR A 76 -1.06 19.40 3.17
N SER A 77 -0.14 18.64 3.75
CA SER A 77 1.29 18.98 3.74
C SER A 77 2.02 18.38 2.54
N LYS A 78 3.02 19.10 2.01
CA LYS A 78 3.95 18.60 0.99
C LYS A 78 4.60 17.28 1.38
N ARG A 79 4.93 17.13 2.67
CA ARG A 79 5.50 15.91 3.23
C ARG A 79 4.56 14.71 3.02
N ARG A 80 3.27 14.86 3.27
CA ARG A 80 2.28 13.79 3.04
C ARG A 80 2.18 13.41 1.57
N ALA A 81 2.19 14.41 0.68
CA ALA A 81 2.13 14.19 -0.75
C ALA A 81 3.37 13.44 -1.26
N LEU A 82 4.57 13.81 -0.79
CA LEU A 82 5.82 13.12 -1.08
C LEU A 82 5.80 11.66 -0.61
N PHE A 83 5.36 11.40 0.63
CA PHE A 83 5.24 10.03 1.13
C PHE A 83 4.18 9.22 0.37
N SER A 84 3.10 9.84 -0.10
CA SER A 84 2.11 9.17 -0.96
C SER A 84 2.75 8.73 -2.28
N LEU A 85 3.51 9.61 -2.93
CA LEU A 85 4.21 9.27 -4.17
C LEU A 85 5.27 8.18 -3.96
N ALA A 86 6.06 8.28 -2.88
CA ALA A 86 7.03 7.25 -2.51
C ALA A 86 6.35 5.88 -2.29
N GLN A 87 5.16 5.87 -1.68
CA GLN A 87 4.39 4.65 -1.44
C GLN A 87 3.94 4.00 -2.76
N VAL A 88 3.47 4.81 -3.72
CA VAL A 88 3.08 4.34 -5.05
C VAL A 88 4.29 3.75 -5.79
N ILE A 89 5.40 4.50 -5.85
CA ILE A 89 6.62 4.05 -6.54
C ILE A 89 7.09 2.72 -5.96
N GLY A 90 7.22 2.65 -4.63
CA GLY A 90 7.68 1.42 -4.00
C GLY A 90 6.66 0.26 -4.14
N SER A 91 5.36 0.53 -4.23
CA SER A 91 4.36 -0.51 -4.53
C SER A 91 4.52 -1.06 -5.95
N GLY A 92 4.84 -0.19 -6.91
CA GLY A 92 5.19 -0.56 -8.27
C GLY A 92 6.43 -1.46 -8.32
N VAL A 93 7.49 -1.07 -7.61
CA VAL A 93 8.72 -1.89 -7.47
C VAL A 93 8.41 -3.23 -6.80
N TYR A 94 7.58 -3.24 -5.76
CA TYR A 94 7.19 -4.47 -5.05
C TYR A 94 6.50 -5.48 -5.98
N VAL A 95 5.48 -5.04 -6.72
CA VAL A 95 4.77 -5.90 -7.70
C VAL A 95 5.69 -6.33 -8.84
N TYR A 96 6.57 -5.42 -9.29
CA TYR A 96 7.57 -5.74 -10.32
C TYR A 96 8.49 -6.88 -9.86
N ILE A 97 9.03 -6.83 -8.65
CA ILE A 97 9.88 -7.91 -8.13
C ILE A 97 9.10 -9.23 -8.06
N ILE A 98 7.84 -9.21 -7.62
CA ILE A 98 7.01 -10.43 -7.58
C ILE A 98 6.84 -11.03 -8.97
N ARG A 99 6.54 -10.22 -10.00
CA ARG A 99 6.40 -10.70 -11.37
C ARG A 99 7.68 -11.35 -11.90
N PHE A 100 8.83 -10.69 -11.72
CA PHE A 100 10.11 -11.20 -12.23
C PHE A 100 10.74 -12.30 -11.36
N SER A 101 10.24 -12.48 -10.14
CA SER A 101 10.61 -13.61 -9.29
C SER A 101 10.09 -14.95 -9.81
N GLY A 102 9.15 -14.91 -10.77
CA GLY A 102 8.46 -16.04 -11.38
C GLY A 102 7.37 -16.67 -10.50
N LEU A 103 7.11 -16.16 -9.30
CA LEU A 103 5.94 -16.55 -8.49
C LEU A 103 4.60 -16.33 -9.21
N SER A 104 4.59 -15.56 -10.30
CA SER A 104 3.41 -15.39 -11.14
C SER A 104 2.97 -16.69 -11.82
N GLN A 105 3.83 -17.70 -11.91
CA GLN A 105 3.51 -18.99 -12.54
C GLN A 105 4.08 -20.12 -11.68
N ILE A 106 3.19 -20.88 -11.04
CA ILE A 106 3.55 -22.01 -10.19
C ILE A 106 3.17 -23.30 -10.93
N PRO A 107 4.15 -24.04 -11.48
CA PRO A 107 3.90 -25.35 -12.06
C PRO A 107 3.69 -26.37 -10.94
N ILE A 108 2.61 -27.13 -11.05
CA ILE A 108 2.28 -28.24 -10.14
C ILE A 108 2.30 -29.51 -10.97
N THR A 109 3.18 -30.44 -10.60
CA THR A 109 3.26 -31.76 -11.23
C THR A 109 2.45 -32.76 -10.41
N LEU A 110 1.43 -33.36 -11.02
CA LEU A 110 0.62 -34.40 -10.42
C LEU A 110 1.03 -35.75 -11.00
N GLU A 111 1.39 -36.71 -10.13
CA GLU A 111 1.63 -38.08 -10.57
C GLU A 111 0.38 -38.63 -11.28
N ASN A 112 0.56 -39.23 -12.46
CA ASN A 112 -0.49 -39.82 -13.32
C ASN A 112 -1.46 -38.86 -14.05
N ILE A 113 -1.40 -37.54 -13.85
CA ILE A 113 -2.32 -36.57 -14.50
C ILE A 113 -1.59 -35.61 -15.46
N GLY A 114 -0.34 -35.23 -15.15
CA GLY A 114 0.45 -34.27 -15.93
C GLY A 114 0.76 -32.99 -15.16
N GLU A 115 1.18 -31.94 -15.87
CA GLU A 115 1.56 -30.65 -15.28
C GLU A 115 0.40 -29.62 -15.40
N ILE A 116 -0.01 -29.04 -14.28
CA ILE A 116 -0.96 -27.93 -14.22
C ILE A 116 -0.20 -26.68 -13.78
N THR A 117 -0.27 -25.60 -14.54
CA THR A 117 0.32 -24.31 -14.16
C THR A 117 -0.75 -23.37 -13.62
N ILE A 118 -0.58 -22.93 -12.37
CA ILE A 118 -1.39 -21.84 -11.81
C ILE A 118 -0.72 -20.52 -12.17
N THR A 119 -1.44 -19.63 -12.87
CA THR A 119 -0.96 -18.28 -13.21
C THR A 119 -1.70 -17.21 -12.40
N PHE A 120 -0.93 -16.23 -11.94
CA PHE A 120 -1.40 -15.03 -11.24
C PHE A 120 -1.28 -13.77 -12.10
N ASP A 121 -1.09 -13.91 -13.42
CA ASP A 121 -0.87 -12.78 -14.32
C ASP A 121 -2.01 -11.75 -14.28
N ASN A 122 -3.27 -12.20 -14.24
CA ASN A 122 -4.43 -11.31 -14.13
C ASN A 122 -4.47 -10.54 -12.81
N MET A 123 -4.05 -11.17 -11.70
CA MET A 123 -3.95 -10.50 -10.40
C MET A 123 -2.84 -9.44 -10.41
N MET A 124 -1.72 -9.72 -11.08
CA MET A 124 -0.63 -8.77 -11.27
C MET A 124 -1.05 -7.58 -12.13
N TYR A 125 -1.76 -7.80 -13.24
CA TYR A 125 -2.28 -6.69 -14.06
C TYR A 125 -3.26 -5.81 -13.29
N MET A 126 -4.15 -6.41 -12.50
CA MET A 126 -5.04 -5.66 -11.62
C MET A 126 -4.26 -4.82 -10.60
N ALA A 127 -3.23 -5.39 -9.98
CA ALA A 127 -2.36 -4.67 -9.04
C ALA A 127 -1.66 -3.48 -9.71
N PHE A 128 -1.10 -3.66 -10.92
CA PHE A 128 -0.51 -2.56 -11.69
C PHE A 128 -1.54 -1.47 -12.03
N GLY A 129 -2.76 -1.84 -12.41
CA GLY A 129 -3.84 -0.89 -12.66
C GLY A 129 -4.19 -0.05 -11.42
N ILE A 130 -4.32 -0.69 -10.25
CA ILE A 130 -4.58 0.00 -8.98
C ILE A 130 -3.42 0.93 -8.61
N ILE A 131 -2.17 0.49 -8.80
CA ILE A 131 -0.98 1.30 -8.54
C ILE A 131 -0.95 2.53 -9.46
N LEU A 132 -1.26 2.37 -10.74
CA LEU A 132 -1.33 3.46 -11.70
C LEU A 132 -2.37 4.52 -11.28
N ILE A 133 -3.59 4.09 -10.93
CA ILE A 133 -4.65 5.00 -10.47
C ILE A 133 -4.20 5.74 -9.21
N ASN A 134 -3.62 5.04 -8.23
CA ASN A 134 -3.10 5.67 -7.01
C ASN A 134 -1.94 6.65 -7.30
N GLY A 135 -1.13 6.36 -8.32
CA GLY A 135 -0.09 7.27 -8.81
C GLY A 135 -0.67 8.55 -9.37
N LEU A 136 -1.67 8.46 -10.24
CA LEU A 136 -2.37 9.61 -10.80
C LEU A 136 -3.00 10.47 -9.70
N LEU A 137 -3.67 9.85 -8.73
CA LEU A 137 -4.23 10.54 -7.56
C LEU A 137 -3.15 11.24 -6.74
N SER A 138 -2.03 10.57 -6.49
CA SER A 138 -0.92 11.16 -5.72
C SER A 138 -0.28 12.34 -6.45
N ILE A 139 -0.16 12.29 -7.78
CA ILE A 139 0.31 13.42 -8.59
C ILE A 139 -0.67 14.59 -8.50
N PHE A 140 -1.98 14.31 -8.58
CA PHE A 140 -3.01 15.34 -8.46
C PHE A 140 -2.99 16.02 -7.08
N ASP A 141 -2.84 15.25 -6.01
CA ASP A 141 -2.67 15.77 -4.64
C ASP A 141 -1.43 16.67 -4.52
N ILE A 142 -0.32 16.31 -5.17
CA ILE A 142 0.87 17.16 -5.22
C ILE A 142 0.55 18.49 -5.91
N ILE A 143 -0.10 18.46 -7.07
CA ILE A 143 -0.45 19.67 -7.83
C ILE A 143 -1.34 20.60 -6.99
N ILE A 144 -2.37 20.06 -6.33
CA ILE A 144 -3.25 20.85 -5.43
C ILE A 144 -2.42 21.43 -4.28
N SER A 145 -1.59 20.63 -3.62
CA SER A 145 -0.79 21.11 -2.49
C SER A 145 0.19 22.24 -2.85
N ILE A 146 0.61 22.32 -4.12
CA ILE A 146 1.44 23.40 -4.66
C ILE A 146 0.60 24.64 -4.96
N LYS A 147 -0.59 24.48 -5.57
CA LYS A 147 -1.49 25.60 -5.89
C LYS A 147 -2.09 26.26 -4.66
N ASP A 148 -2.56 25.48 -3.68
CA ASP A 148 -3.13 25.97 -2.43
C ASP A 148 -2.16 26.88 -1.65
N GLN A 149 -0.85 26.62 -1.78
CA GLN A 149 0.16 27.45 -1.14
C GLN A 149 0.44 28.78 -1.86
N LYS A 150 0.11 28.87 -3.16
CA LYS A 150 0.23 30.11 -3.94
C LYS A 150 -0.98 31.02 -3.73
N ASP A 151 -2.17 30.43 -3.64
CA ASP A 151 -3.42 31.19 -3.63
C ASP A 151 -4.00 31.38 -2.20
N GLY A 152 -3.63 30.55 -1.22
CA GLY A 152 -4.13 30.65 0.17
C GLY A 152 -5.64 30.38 0.34
N THR A 153 -6.36 30.11 -0.75
CA THR A 153 -7.83 30.14 -0.87
C THR A 153 -8.56 28.91 -0.31
N VAL A 154 -7.92 27.75 -0.22
CA VAL A 154 -8.60 26.53 0.31
C VAL A 154 -8.56 26.47 1.84
N TYR A 155 -7.53 27.05 2.46
CA TYR A 155 -7.48 27.21 3.92
C TYR A 155 -8.51 28.22 4.44
N SER A 156 -8.90 29.22 3.63
CA SER A 156 -9.98 30.14 3.99
C SER A 156 -11.35 29.48 3.84
N LEU A 157 -11.60 28.67 2.81
CA LEU A 157 -12.88 27.98 2.62
C LEU A 157 -13.17 26.93 3.73
N ASP A 158 -12.21 26.09 4.12
CA ASP A 158 -12.44 25.11 5.23
C ASP A 158 -12.57 25.81 6.60
N LYS A 159 -12.04 27.04 6.73
CA LYS A 159 -12.22 27.89 7.92
C LYS A 159 -13.59 28.57 7.92
N GLU A 160 -13.98 29.19 6.81
CA GLU A 160 -15.29 29.81 6.62
C GLU A 160 -16.43 28.79 6.75
N PHE A 161 -16.28 27.57 6.21
CA PHE A 161 -17.29 26.52 6.38
C PHE A 161 -17.39 26.01 7.82
N LYS A 162 -16.29 26.02 8.58
CA LYS A 162 -16.31 25.65 10.00
C LYS A 162 -16.87 26.75 10.89
N GLU A 163 -16.56 28.01 10.58
CA GLU A 163 -17.12 29.19 11.25
C GLU A 163 -18.62 29.30 10.97
N ALA A 164 -19.04 29.16 9.71
CA ALA A 164 -20.45 29.14 9.33
C ALA A 164 -21.23 27.97 9.99
N ARG A 165 -20.61 26.79 10.15
CA ARG A 165 -21.23 25.68 10.90
C ARG A 165 -21.28 25.92 12.41
N ALA A 166 -20.30 26.64 12.97
CA ALA A 166 -20.31 26.99 14.39
C ALA A 166 -21.40 28.03 14.68
N GLU A 167 -21.57 29.02 13.80
CA GLU A 167 -22.63 30.03 13.88
C GLU A 167 -24.03 29.41 13.69
N MET A 168 -24.18 28.49 12.74
CA MET A 168 -25.43 27.74 12.56
C MET A 168 -25.72 26.75 13.71
N GLY A 169 -24.71 26.30 14.44
CA GLY A 169 -24.85 25.43 15.61
C GLY A 169 -25.13 26.16 16.93
N SER A 170 -24.87 27.47 17.01
CA SER A 170 -25.12 28.29 18.19
C SER A 170 -26.47 29.03 18.17
N GLY A 171 -27.14 29.10 17.01
CA GLY A 171 -28.41 29.82 16.85
C GLY A 171 -29.67 29.06 17.28
N GLY A 172 -29.53 27.95 18.01
CA GLY A 172 -30.64 27.04 18.31
C GLY A 172 -30.64 26.55 19.76
N MET A 173 -30.48 27.44 20.74
CA MET A 173 -30.90 27.15 22.12
C MET A 173 -31.32 28.43 22.86
N TYR A 174 -32.64 28.52 23.11
CA TYR A 174 -33.38 29.41 24.00
C TYR A 174 -33.65 30.85 23.55
N GLU A 175 -34.76 31.03 22.83
CA GLU A 175 -35.83 31.96 23.25
C GLU A 175 -37.17 31.20 23.25
#